data_AF-A0A1D6H112-F1
#
_entry.id   AF-A0A1D6H112-F1
#
_cell.length_a   1.000
_cell.length_b   1.000
_cell.length_c   1.000
_cell.angle_alpha   90.00
_cell.angle_beta   90.00
_cell.angle_gamma   90.00
#
_symmetry.space_group_name_H-M   'P 1'
#
loop_
_entity.id
_entity.type
_entity.pdbx_description
1 polymer ?
#
loop_
_entity_poly.entity_id
_entity_poly.type
_entity_poly.pdbx_seq_one_letter_code
_entity_poly.pdbx_strand_id
1 'polypeptide(L)'
;MSLLGMGTCSASTWISPLSCSPTLMHKGVSDPLDVVAAEISYEAIILCLDEFMVTDIADAMILNRLFRQLFSKGVILVLTSNCAPDKLYEGGLQRDLFLPFIDTLKVPGLGLQLDASELNLLYRDRYNTEVPDSYEHLLLDVLDGDSHLFMRSDELVAAWNVLTPIIHEIDQNGVVPELYEAGDRGSINAYHLAAKHGVRG
;
A
#
# COMPACT_ATOMS: atom_id res chain seq x y z
N MET A 1 -0.44 -33.35 70.37
CA MET A 1 -0.70 -32.01 69.80
C MET A 1 0.08 -31.90 68.50
N SER A 2 -0.67 -32.01 67.41
CA SER A 2 -0.43 -31.70 66.00
C SER A 2 1.01 -31.57 65.45
N LEU A 3 1.40 -32.57 64.67
CA LEU A 3 2.23 -32.47 63.47
C LEU A 3 1.38 -31.98 62.29
N LEU A 4 1.96 -31.18 61.38
CA LEU A 4 2.03 -31.41 59.92
C LEU A 4 2.27 -30.10 59.14
N GLY A 5 3.46 -30.02 58.54
CA GLY A 5 3.68 -29.25 57.33
C GLY A 5 3.27 -30.03 56.08
N MET A 6 3.36 -29.34 54.95
CA MET A 6 3.16 -29.82 53.58
C MET A 6 1.70 -30.13 53.21
N GLY A 7 1.00 -29.09 52.76
CA GLY A 7 -0.25 -29.20 52.01
C GLY A 7 0.03 -29.24 50.51
N THR A 8 -0.21 -30.40 49.90
CA THR A 8 -0.28 -30.66 48.46
C THR A 8 -1.54 -30.01 47.86
N CYS A 9 -1.43 -29.26 46.76
CA CYS A 9 -2.61 -28.86 45.97
C CYS A 9 -2.90 -29.92 44.90
N SER A 10 -3.91 -30.74 45.18
CA SER A 10 -4.60 -31.60 44.22
C SER A 10 -5.68 -30.79 43.49
N ALA A 11 -5.85 -31.08 42.20
CA ALA A 11 -6.90 -30.55 41.33
C ALA A 11 -8.31 -31.00 41.76
N SER A 12 -9.30 -30.09 41.66
CA SER A 12 -10.65 -30.40 41.13
C SER A 12 -11.65 -29.21 41.27
N THR A 13 -12.07 -28.68 40.12
CA THR A 13 -13.48 -28.45 39.71
C THR A 13 -14.29 -27.23 40.22
N TRP A 14 -14.44 -26.25 39.30
CA TRP A 14 -15.62 -25.44 38.88
C TRP A 14 -16.61 -24.91 39.95
N ILE A 15 -16.98 -23.62 40.03
CA ILE A 15 -17.70 -22.78 39.04
C ILE A 15 -17.44 -21.29 39.35
N SER A 16 -17.14 -20.47 38.33
CA SER A 16 -17.18 -19.00 38.40
C SER A 16 -18.12 -18.46 37.32
N PRO A 17 -19.00 -17.50 37.60
CA PRO A 17 -19.69 -16.76 36.55
C PRO A 17 -19.02 -15.39 36.30
N LEU A 18 -18.74 -15.15 35.02
CA LEU A 18 -18.84 -13.85 34.33
C LEU A 18 -17.82 -12.75 34.69
N SER A 19 -16.77 -12.63 33.88
CA SER A 19 -16.52 -11.44 33.04
C SER A 19 -15.20 -11.56 32.28
N CYS A 20 -15.26 -12.01 31.03
CA CYS A 20 -14.38 -11.53 29.96
C CYS A 20 -14.85 -12.13 28.65
N SER A 21 -15.30 -11.27 27.74
CA SER A 21 -15.57 -11.62 26.35
C SER A 21 -14.30 -12.20 25.69
N PRO A 22 -14.45 -13.08 24.69
CA PRO A 22 -13.32 -13.65 23.98
C PRO A 22 -12.79 -12.62 22.99
N THR A 23 -11.86 -11.76 23.41
CA THR A 23 -11.02 -11.06 22.45
C THR A 23 -10.01 -12.07 21.95
N LEU A 24 -10.24 -12.52 20.72
CA LEU A 24 -9.37 -13.37 19.92
C LEU A 24 -7.92 -12.91 20.03
N MET A 25 -7.11 -13.75 20.66
CA MET A 25 -5.67 -13.65 20.58
C MET A 25 -5.23 -14.14 19.20
N HIS A 26 -5.05 -13.21 18.25
CA HIS A 26 -4.08 -13.39 17.17
C HIS A 26 -2.77 -12.68 17.57
N LYS A 27 -2.03 -13.30 18.51
CA LYS A 27 -0.58 -13.03 18.65
C LYS A 27 0.16 -14.04 17.80
N GLY A 28 0.83 -13.58 16.74
CA GLY A 28 1.91 -14.36 16.14
C GLY A 28 2.03 -14.39 14.61
N VAL A 29 1.41 -13.47 13.86
CA VAL A 29 1.89 -13.22 12.50
C VAL A 29 2.88 -12.05 12.62
N SER A 30 4.16 -12.32 12.35
CA SER A 30 5.17 -11.29 12.15
C SER A 30 4.64 -10.27 11.15
N ASP A 31 4.85 -8.97 11.38
CA ASP A 31 4.47 -7.92 10.42
C ASP A 31 4.94 -8.38 9.03
N PRO A 32 4.04 -8.56 8.04
CA PRO A 32 4.43 -9.09 6.73
C PRO A 32 5.56 -8.26 6.09
N LEU A 33 5.62 -6.95 6.39
CA LEU A 33 6.69 -6.08 5.92
C LEU A 33 8.03 -6.36 6.60
N ASP A 34 8.05 -6.85 7.84
CA ASP A 34 9.28 -7.27 8.52
C ASP A 34 9.83 -8.58 7.94
N VAL A 35 8.94 -9.50 7.55
CA VAL A 35 9.31 -10.74 6.86
C VAL A 35 9.92 -10.43 5.49
N VAL A 36 9.23 -9.62 4.69
CA VAL A 36 9.72 -9.20 3.36
C VAL A 36 11.03 -8.43 3.49
N ALA A 37 11.14 -7.50 4.45
CA ALA A 37 12.39 -6.77 4.68
C ALA A 37 13.54 -7.67 5.13
N ALA A 38 13.26 -8.69 5.95
CA ALA A 38 14.26 -9.68 6.36
C ALA A 38 14.77 -10.49 5.17
N GLU A 39 13.87 -10.91 4.28
CA GLU A 39 14.22 -11.64 3.07
C GLU A 39 15.04 -10.78 2.10
N ILE A 40 14.59 -9.56 1.81
CA ILE A 40 15.34 -8.62 0.98
C ILE A 40 16.72 -8.34 1.59
N SER A 41 16.82 -8.14 2.91
CA SER A 41 18.12 -7.89 3.56
C SER A 41 19.08 -9.09 3.53
N TYR A 42 18.54 -10.31 3.39
CA TYR A 42 19.33 -11.52 3.25
C TYR A 42 19.91 -11.66 1.84
N GLU A 43 19.15 -11.27 0.82
CA GLU A 43 19.54 -11.39 -0.59
C GLU A 43 20.32 -10.17 -1.10
N ALA A 44 19.99 -8.97 -0.61
CA ALA A 44 20.48 -7.72 -1.13
C ALA A 44 20.86 -6.73 -0.02
N ILE A 45 22.12 -6.26 -0.09
CA ILE A 45 22.60 -5.14 0.72
C ILE A 45 22.26 -3.80 0.05
N ILE A 46 22.13 -3.78 -1.28
CA ILE A 46 21.77 -2.60 -2.06
C ILE A 46 20.52 -2.90 -2.89
N LEU A 47 19.50 -2.07 -2.73
CA LEU A 47 18.27 -2.13 -3.52
C LEU A 47 18.18 -0.89 -4.42
N CYS A 48 18.23 -1.10 -5.74
CA CYS A 48 18.10 -0.03 -6.72
C CYS A 48 16.68 -0.05 -7.31
N LEU A 49 15.94 1.05 -7.18
CA LEU A 49 14.67 1.24 -7.88
C LEU A 49 14.82 2.33 -8.92
N ASP A 50 14.53 1.98 -10.17
CA ASP A 50 14.46 2.95 -11.27
C ASP A 50 13.04 3.51 -11.41
N GLU A 51 12.96 4.76 -11.86
CA GLU A 51 11.71 5.51 -12.07
C GLU A 51 10.74 5.54 -10.87
N PHE A 52 11.26 5.71 -9.66
CA PHE A 52 10.42 5.71 -8.45
C PHE A 52 9.39 6.84 -8.47
N MET A 53 8.11 6.47 -8.43
CA MET A 53 6.98 7.38 -8.33
C MET A 53 5.92 6.85 -7.35
N VAL A 54 5.25 7.76 -6.66
CA VAL A 54 4.18 7.44 -5.71
C VAL A 54 2.95 8.26 -6.07
N THR A 55 1.84 7.58 -6.35
CA THR A 55 0.59 8.19 -6.82
C THR A 55 -0.55 8.10 -5.80
N ASP A 56 -0.46 7.19 -4.82
CA ASP A 56 -1.51 6.94 -3.82
C ASP A 56 -1.01 7.03 -2.36
N ILE A 57 -1.92 7.33 -1.42
CA ILE A 57 -1.64 7.42 0.02
C ILE A 57 -1.34 6.04 0.63
N ALA A 58 -1.99 4.99 0.16
CA ALA A 58 -1.76 3.62 0.62
C ALA A 58 -0.34 3.16 0.26
N ASP A 59 0.09 3.42 -0.98
CA ASP A 59 1.46 3.14 -1.44
C ASP A 59 2.46 3.91 -0.58
N ALA A 60 2.23 5.21 -0.37
CA ALA A 60 3.05 6.05 0.49
C ALA A 60 3.19 5.47 1.92
N MET A 61 2.10 4.99 2.52
CA MET A 61 2.09 4.41 3.86
C MET A 61 2.83 3.07 3.91
N ILE A 62 2.63 2.20 2.92
CA ILE A 62 3.28 0.89 2.82
C ILE A 62 4.78 1.07 2.59
N LEU A 63 5.17 1.94 1.65
CA LEU A 63 6.57 2.24 1.32
C LEU A 63 7.32 2.81 2.52
N ASN A 64 6.70 3.74 3.26
CA ASN A 64 7.30 4.28 4.48
C ASN A 64 7.56 3.19 5.53
N ARG A 65 6.62 2.26 5.72
CA ARG A 65 6.80 1.15 6.66
C ARG A 65 7.86 0.17 6.18
N LEU A 66 7.82 -0.23 4.91
CA LEU A 66 8.77 -1.18 4.33
C LEU A 66 10.20 -0.63 4.37
N PHE A 67 10.42 0.60 3.91
CA PHE A 67 11.78 1.16 3.84
C PHE A 67 12.36 1.39 5.22
N ARG A 68 11.55 1.74 6.23
CA ARG A 68 12.01 1.78 7.63
C ARG A 68 12.54 0.43 8.10
N GLN A 69 11.87 -0.67 7.72
CA GLN A 69 12.34 -2.02 8.05
C GLN A 69 13.58 -2.41 7.25
N LEU A 70 13.69 -1.99 5.98
CA LEU A 70 14.90 -2.21 5.18
C LEU A 70 16.10 -1.45 5.76
N PHE A 71 15.93 -0.19 6.14
CA PHE A 71 16.98 0.62 6.77
C PHE A 71 17.39 0.08 8.13
N SER A 72 16.44 -0.38 8.95
CA SER A 72 16.75 -0.97 10.27
C SER A 72 17.58 -2.25 10.14
N LYS A 73 17.47 -2.96 9.00
CA LYS A 73 18.24 -4.16 8.66
C LYS A 73 19.51 -3.88 7.85
N GLY A 74 19.83 -2.61 7.60
CA GLY A 74 21.08 -2.20 6.94
C GLY A 74 21.05 -2.25 5.41
N VAL A 75 19.88 -2.37 4.80
CA VAL A 75 19.73 -2.27 3.34
C VAL A 75 19.92 -0.82 2.91
N ILE A 76 20.75 -0.62 1.89
CA ILE A 76 21.01 0.67 1.25
C ILE A 76 20.07 0.80 0.06
N LEU A 77 19.28 1.87 0.05
CA LEU A 77 18.33 2.14 -1.03
C LEU A 77 18.91 3.18 -2.00
N VAL A 78 18.93 2.86 -3.29
CA VAL A 78 19.28 3.78 -4.37
C VAL A 78 18.04 3.99 -5.23
N LEU A 79 17.55 5.23 -5.30
CA LEU A 79 16.38 5.58 -6.08
C LEU A 79 16.77 6.55 -7.19
N THR A 80 16.38 6.25 -8.42
CA THR A 80 16.33 7.21 -9.53
C THR A 80 14.86 7.58 -9.76
N SER A 81 14.58 8.88 -9.85
CA SER A 81 13.22 9.37 -10.10
C SER A 81 13.28 10.55 -11.07
N ASN A 82 12.33 10.59 -12.00
CA ASN A 82 12.10 11.73 -12.87
C ASN A 82 11.43 12.91 -12.14
N CYS A 83 11.10 12.74 -10.86
CA CYS A 83 10.53 13.76 -9.99
C CYS A 83 11.48 14.03 -8.81
N ALA A 84 11.69 15.31 -8.45
CA ALA A 84 12.49 15.64 -7.28
C ALA A 84 11.88 15.01 -6.01
N PRO A 85 12.68 14.57 -5.02
CA PRO A 85 12.15 13.93 -3.80
C PRO A 85 11.08 14.77 -3.10
N ASP A 86 11.27 16.10 -3.06
CA ASP A 86 10.32 17.06 -2.49
C ASP A 86 8.96 17.13 -3.21
N LYS A 87 8.91 16.66 -4.46
CA LYS A 87 7.71 16.66 -5.32
C LYS A 87 7.07 15.29 -5.44
N LEU A 88 7.63 14.25 -4.82
CA LEU A 88 6.98 12.94 -4.73
C LEU A 88 5.65 13.11 -4.01
N TYR A 89 4.54 12.66 -4.59
CA TYR A 89 3.17 12.75 -4.04
C TYR A 89 2.66 14.20 -3.82
N GLU A 90 3.15 15.16 -4.61
CA GLU A 90 2.74 16.58 -4.54
C GLU A 90 1.22 16.72 -4.76
N GLY A 91 0.53 17.45 -3.87
CA GLY A 91 -0.93 17.62 -3.92
C GLY A 91 -1.75 16.39 -3.49
N GLY A 92 -1.10 15.30 -3.08
CA GLY A 92 -1.77 14.08 -2.60
C GLY A 92 -2.51 14.26 -1.27
N LEU A 93 -3.57 13.46 -1.09
CA LEU A 93 -4.38 13.43 0.13
C LEU A 93 -3.50 13.05 1.33
N GLN A 94 -3.59 13.79 2.45
CA GLN A 94 -2.77 13.54 3.66
C GLN A 94 -1.24 13.51 3.43
N ARG A 95 -0.74 14.27 2.44
CA ARG A 95 0.70 14.45 2.15
C ARG A 95 1.58 14.65 3.39
N ASP A 96 1.09 15.33 4.41
CA ASP A 96 1.83 15.59 5.66
C ASP A 96 2.30 14.31 6.37
N LEU A 97 1.55 13.20 6.24
CA LEU A 97 1.94 11.89 6.77
C LEU A 97 3.09 11.25 5.98
N PHE A 98 3.28 11.68 4.73
CA PHE A 98 4.32 11.19 3.83
C PHE A 98 5.59 12.06 3.83
N LEU A 99 5.52 13.32 4.27
CA LEU A 99 6.70 14.19 4.41
C LEU A 99 7.84 13.57 5.24
N PRO A 100 7.59 12.87 6.37
CA PRO A 100 8.66 12.20 7.11
C PRO A 100 9.40 11.13 6.31
N PHE A 101 8.71 10.49 5.35
CA PHE A 101 9.33 9.52 4.45
C PHE A 101 10.19 10.22 3.39
N ILE A 102 9.70 11.30 2.79
CA ILE A 102 10.49 12.11 1.85
C ILE A 102 11.79 12.58 2.50
N ASP A 103 11.74 12.97 3.78
CA ASP A 103 12.94 13.37 4.52
C ASP A 103 13.92 12.22 4.73
N THR A 104 13.45 10.97 4.87
CA THR A 104 14.36 9.80 4.91
C THR A 104 15.05 9.52 3.58
N LEU A 105 14.46 9.91 2.44
CA LEU A 105 15.06 9.73 1.11
C LEU A 105 16.19 10.73 0.82
N LYS A 106 16.26 11.85 1.54
CA LYS A 106 17.22 12.93 1.30
C LYS A 106 18.60 12.71 1.94
N VAL A 107 18.81 11.61 2.67
CA VAL A 107 20.07 11.36 3.37
C VAL A 107 21.20 11.10 2.35
N PRO A 108 22.26 11.94 2.30
CA PRO A 108 23.28 11.79 1.29
C PRO A 108 24.42 10.87 1.77
N GLY A 109 24.72 9.85 0.97
CA GLY A 109 26.06 9.29 0.84
C GLY A 109 26.24 7.81 1.18
N LEU A 110 26.64 7.01 0.19
CA LEU A 110 27.98 6.38 0.13
C LEU A 110 28.15 5.66 -1.22
N GLY A 111 29.32 5.82 -1.84
CA GLY A 111 29.65 5.13 -3.09
C GLY A 111 29.88 3.64 -2.86
N LEU A 112 29.18 2.80 -3.63
CA LEU A 112 29.32 1.35 -3.65
C LEU A 112 29.15 0.83 -5.08
N GLN A 113 29.90 -0.22 -5.41
CA GLN A 113 29.89 -0.85 -6.73
C GLN A 113 28.74 -1.86 -6.80
N LEU A 114 27.86 -1.70 -7.79
CA LEU A 114 26.59 -2.41 -7.93
C LEU A 114 26.75 -3.73 -8.71
N ASP A 115 26.12 -4.78 -8.20
CA ASP A 115 25.81 -6.00 -8.95
C ASP A 115 24.28 -6.11 -9.02
N ALA A 116 23.75 -6.47 -10.20
CA ALA A 116 22.31 -6.45 -10.45
C ALA A 116 21.71 -7.84 -10.20
N SER A 117 20.89 -7.96 -9.16
CA SER A 117 20.06 -9.15 -8.92
C SER A 117 18.62 -8.89 -9.34
N GLU A 118 18.00 -9.87 -10.01
CA GLU A 118 16.55 -9.84 -10.29
C GLU A 118 15.77 -10.12 -9.00
N LEU A 119 15.01 -9.12 -8.53
CA LEU A 119 14.08 -9.27 -7.42
C LEU A 119 12.71 -9.72 -7.96
N ASN A 120 12.32 -10.98 -7.72
CA ASN A 120 11.00 -11.48 -8.08
C ASN A 120 10.05 -11.44 -6.85
N LEU A 121 9.07 -10.54 -6.88
CA LEU A 121 8.06 -10.36 -5.82
C LEU A 121 6.69 -10.98 -6.18
N LEU A 122 6.63 -11.90 -7.15
CA LEU A 122 5.36 -12.52 -7.53
C LEU A 122 4.78 -13.34 -6.36
N TYR A 123 3.68 -12.81 -5.78
CA TYR A 123 3.01 -13.38 -4.59
C TYR A 123 2.63 -14.87 -4.77
N ARG A 124 2.24 -15.25 -6.00
CA ARG A 124 1.86 -16.63 -6.39
C ARG A 124 3.02 -17.62 -6.38
N ASP A 125 4.25 -17.15 -6.61
CA ASP A 125 5.42 -18.02 -6.71
C ASP A 125 5.93 -18.41 -5.31
N ARG A 126 5.63 -17.61 -4.29
CA ARG A 126 6.18 -17.74 -2.93
C ARG A 126 5.17 -18.25 -1.90
N TYR A 127 3.91 -17.80 -1.98
CA TYR A 127 2.88 -18.16 -1.01
C TYR A 127 1.78 -18.97 -1.69
N ASN A 128 1.56 -20.20 -1.20
CA ASN A 128 0.46 -21.06 -1.64
C ASN A 128 -0.86 -20.63 -0.96
N THR A 129 -1.19 -19.35 -1.09
CA THR A 129 -2.38 -18.73 -0.49
C THR A 129 -3.18 -18.05 -1.59
N GLU A 130 -4.48 -18.32 -1.62
CA GLU A 130 -5.38 -17.62 -2.51
C GLU A 130 -5.42 -16.15 -2.07
N VAL A 131 -5.00 -15.25 -2.96
CA VAL A 131 -5.24 -13.81 -2.77
C VAL A 131 -6.76 -13.64 -2.88
N PRO A 132 -7.44 -13.20 -1.80
CA PRO A 132 -8.87 -13.03 -1.81
C PRO A 132 -9.28 -12.10 -2.94
N ASP A 133 -10.44 -12.38 -3.55
CA ASP A 133 -10.96 -11.49 -4.57
C ASP A 133 -11.23 -10.10 -3.99
N SER A 134 -11.17 -9.07 -4.84
CA SER A 134 -11.36 -7.67 -4.44
C SER A 134 -12.64 -7.45 -3.61
N TYR A 135 -13.73 -8.18 -3.91
CA TYR A 135 -14.96 -8.10 -3.13
C TYR A 135 -14.86 -8.76 -1.75
N GLU A 136 -14.08 -9.84 -1.60
CA GLU A 136 -13.91 -10.53 -0.33
C GLU A 136 -13.15 -9.65 0.67
N HIS A 137 -12.11 -8.95 0.21
CA HIS A 137 -11.40 -7.96 1.02
C HIS A 137 -12.31 -6.82 1.49
N LEU A 138 -13.08 -6.22 0.57
CA LEU A 138 -14.00 -5.13 0.93
C LEU A 138 -15.07 -5.56 1.93
N LEU A 139 -15.55 -6.80 1.85
CA LEU A 139 -16.51 -7.34 2.81
C LEU A 139 -15.88 -7.54 4.19
N LEU A 140 -14.64 -8.03 4.25
CA LEU A 140 -13.90 -8.17 5.50
C LEU A 140 -13.64 -6.80 6.15
N ASP A 141 -13.26 -5.79 5.37
CA ASP A 141 -13.02 -4.44 5.87
C ASP A 141 -14.28 -3.85 6.54
N VAL A 142 -15.45 -4.04 5.93
CA VAL A 142 -16.74 -3.61 6.51
C VAL A 142 -17.05 -4.33 7.81
N LEU A 143 -16.72 -5.62 7.91
CA LEU A 143 -16.93 -6.41 9.14
C LEU A 143 -15.99 -5.98 10.27
N ASP A 144 -14.75 -5.62 9.94
CA ASP A 144 -13.75 -5.11 10.88
C ASP A 144 -13.95 -3.62 11.20
N GLY A 145 -14.88 -2.95 10.51
CA GLY A 145 -15.19 -1.54 10.68
C GLY A 145 -14.15 -0.59 10.06
N ASP A 146 -13.31 -1.11 9.17
CA ASP A 146 -12.38 -0.32 8.36
C ASP A 146 -13.11 0.23 7.13
N SER A 147 -12.93 1.52 6.87
CA SER A 147 -13.55 2.23 5.76
C SER A 147 -12.53 2.90 4.85
N HIS A 148 -11.23 2.66 5.05
CA HIS A 148 -10.17 3.33 4.31
C HIS A 148 -10.16 3.05 2.80
N LEU A 149 -10.72 1.93 2.35
CA LEU A 149 -10.86 1.59 0.92
C LEU A 149 -12.17 2.07 0.28
N PHE A 150 -13.04 2.72 1.06
CA PHE A 150 -14.32 3.24 0.55
C PHE A 150 -14.20 4.72 0.23
N MET A 151 -14.66 5.09 -0.96
CA MET A 151 -14.76 6.50 -1.35
C MET A 151 -15.69 7.25 -0.40
N ARG A 152 -15.22 8.37 0.12
CA ARG A 152 -16.01 9.20 1.04
C ARG A 152 -17.08 10.00 0.30
N SER A 153 -18.09 10.46 1.04
CA SER A 153 -19.20 11.23 0.44
C SER A 153 -18.76 12.58 -0.13
N ASP A 154 -17.81 13.27 0.51
CA ASP A 154 -17.24 14.52 0.04
C ASP A 154 -16.37 14.33 -1.22
N GLU A 155 -15.58 13.26 -1.27
CA GLU A 155 -14.81 12.86 -2.45
C GLU A 155 -15.72 12.53 -3.63
N LEU A 156 -16.80 11.79 -3.39
CA LEU A 156 -17.79 11.47 -4.41
C LEU A 156 -18.43 12.76 -4.98
N VAL A 157 -18.81 13.72 -4.12
CA VAL A 157 -19.33 15.01 -4.57
C VAL A 157 -18.29 15.79 -5.38
N ALA A 158 -17.02 15.80 -4.95
CA ALA A 158 -15.96 16.48 -5.68
C ALA A 158 -15.74 15.86 -7.08
N ALA A 159 -15.71 14.53 -7.18
CA ALA A 159 -15.59 13.83 -8.45
C ALA A 159 -16.78 14.15 -9.38
N TRP A 160 -18.01 14.12 -8.86
CA TRP A 160 -19.19 14.49 -9.64
C TRP A 160 -19.18 15.96 -10.06
N ASN A 161 -18.69 16.89 -9.24
CA ASN A 161 -18.59 18.30 -9.63
C ASN A 161 -17.67 18.52 -10.83
N VAL A 162 -16.65 17.68 -11.02
CA VAL A 162 -15.76 17.72 -12.19
C VAL A 162 -16.45 17.12 -13.43
N LEU A 163 -17.12 15.98 -13.29
CA LEU A 163 -17.68 15.23 -14.41
C LEU A 163 -19.04 15.76 -14.90
N THR A 164 -19.89 16.22 -13.99
CA THR A 164 -21.26 16.67 -14.26
C THR A 164 -21.38 17.68 -15.41
N PRO A 165 -20.57 18.77 -15.49
CA PRO A 165 -20.70 19.72 -16.59
C PRO A 165 -20.39 19.09 -17.95
N ILE A 166 -19.40 18.18 -18.02
CA ILE A 166 -19.02 17.48 -19.25
C ILE A 166 -20.16 16.55 -19.70
N ILE A 167 -20.74 15.80 -18.77
CA ILE A 167 -21.86 14.89 -19.07
C ILE A 167 -23.08 15.68 -19.57
N HIS A 168 -23.43 16.79 -18.91
CA HIS A 168 -24.53 17.65 -19.35
C HIS A 168 -24.29 18.21 -20.75
N GLU A 169 -23.06 18.59 -21.08
CA GLU A 169 -22.71 19.08 -22.42
C GLU A 169 -22.84 17.98 -23.48
N ILE A 170 -22.40 16.75 -23.18
CA ILE A 170 -22.53 15.60 -24.07
C ILE A 170 -24.00 15.26 -24.32
N ASP A 171 -24.82 15.22 -23.28
CA ASP A 171 -26.25 14.91 -23.37
C ASP A 171 -27.04 15.99 -24.12
N GLN A 172 -26.72 17.28 -23.90
CA GLN A 172 -27.39 18.39 -24.56
C GLN A 172 -27.01 18.54 -26.04
N ASN A 173 -25.73 18.37 -26.36
CA ASN A 173 -25.21 18.56 -27.72
C ASN A 173 -25.27 17.27 -28.56
N GLY A 174 -25.60 16.12 -27.95
CA GLY A 174 -25.64 14.84 -28.63
C GLY A 174 -24.30 14.49 -29.27
N VAL A 175 -23.20 14.72 -28.55
CA VAL A 175 -21.84 14.53 -29.07
C VAL A 175 -21.65 13.06 -29.44
N VAL A 176 -21.47 12.80 -30.73
CA VAL A 176 -21.21 11.44 -31.23
C VAL A 176 -19.77 11.06 -30.92
N PRO A 177 -19.52 9.93 -30.21
CA PRO A 177 -18.16 9.47 -29.95
C PRO A 177 -17.42 9.18 -31.24
N GLU A 178 -16.14 9.53 -31.28
CA GLU A 178 -15.29 9.19 -32.40
C GLU A 178 -15.06 7.68 -32.47
N LEU A 179 -15.15 7.14 -33.68
CA LEU A 179 -14.91 5.73 -33.93
C LEU A 179 -13.40 5.45 -33.99
N TYR A 180 -13.02 4.29 -33.46
CA TYR A 180 -11.66 3.74 -33.52
C TYR A 180 -11.74 2.23 -33.77
N GLU A 181 -10.68 1.65 -34.32
CA GLU A 181 -10.64 0.22 -34.60
C GLU A 181 -10.42 -0.59 -33.31
N ALA A 182 -11.06 -1.75 -33.20
CA ALA A 182 -10.91 -2.61 -32.04
C ALA A 182 -9.47 -3.18 -31.98
N GLY A 183 -8.78 -2.92 -30.87
CA GLY A 183 -7.35 -3.28 -30.70
C GLY A 183 -6.41 -2.06 -30.74
N ASP A 184 -6.87 -0.92 -31.26
CA ASP A 184 -6.15 0.33 -31.17
C ASP A 184 -6.29 0.96 -29.78
N ARG A 185 -5.36 1.85 -29.42
CA ARG A 185 -5.39 2.58 -28.13
C ARG A 185 -6.36 3.79 -28.12
N GLY A 186 -7.26 3.90 -29.10
CA GLY A 186 -8.24 4.98 -29.23
C GLY A 186 -8.12 5.79 -30.53
N SER A 187 -8.91 6.86 -30.65
CA SER A 187 -8.98 7.70 -31.85
C SER A 187 -7.75 8.59 -32.04
N ILE A 188 -7.50 9.02 -33.28
CA ILE A 188 -6.38 9.92 -33.62
C ILE A 188 -6.43 11.24 -32.84
N ASN A 189 -7.64 11.77 -32.55
CA ASN A 189 -7.77 13.04 -31.85
C ASN A 189 -7.41 12.93 -30.36
N ALA A 190 -7.54 11.76 -29.75
CA ALA A 190 -7.05 11.54 -28.39
C ALA A 190 -5.52 11.76 -28.32
N TYR A 191 -4.77 11.28 -29.31
CA TYR A 191 -3.33 11.54 -29.41
C TYR A 191 -3.01 13.01 -29.67
N HIS A 192 -3.77 13.67 -30.55
CA HIS A 192 -3.60 15.12 -30.78
C HIS A 192 -3.84 15.95 -29.51
N LEU A 193 -4.84 15.57 -28.71
CA LEU A 193 -5.13 16.21 -27.41
C LEU A 193 -3.99 15.99 -26.42
N ALA A 194 -3.49 14.75 -26.29
CA ALA A 194 -2.35 14.44 -25.42
C ALA A 194 -1.10 15.25 -25.81
N ALA A 195 -0.76 15.28 -27.11
CA ALA A 195 0.37 16.03 -27.64
C ALA A 195 0.24 17.54 -27.40
N LYS A 196 -0.98 18.11 -27.54
CA LYS A 196 -1.27 19.51 -27.24
C LYS A 196 -0.95 19.87 -25.78
N HIS A 197 -1.16 18.93 -24.86
CA HIS A 197 -0.88 19.10 -23.43
C HIS A 197 0.50 18.58 -23.01
N GLY A 198 1.38 18.26 -23.97
CA GLY A 198 2.76 17.83 -23.70
C GLY A 198 2.89 16.41 -23.14
N VAL A 199 1.81 15.63 -23.16
CA VAL A 199 1.81 14.23 -22.75
C VAL A 199 2.27 13.38 -23.94
N ARG A 200 3.40 12.67 -23.79
CA ARG A 200 3.89 11.72 -24.80
C ARG A 200 3.34 10.34 -24.46
N GLY A 201 2.55 9.78 -25.38
CA GLY A 201 1.98 8.42 -25.29
C GLY A 201 2.83 7.35 -25.95
#